data_AF-A0A7U9MXA3-F1
#
_entry.id   AF-A0A7U9MXA3-F1
#
_cell.length_a   1.000
_cell.length_b   1.000
_cell.length_c   1.000
_cell.angle_alpha   90.00
_cell.angle_beta   90.00
_cell.angle_gamma   90.00
#
_symmetry.space_group_name_H-M   'P 1'
#
loop_
_entity.id
_entity.type
_entity.pdbx_description
1 polymer ?
#
loop_
_entity_poly.entity_id
_entity_poly.type
_entity_poly.pdbx_seq_one_letter_code
_entity_poly.pdbx_strand_id
1 'polypeptide(L)'
;MKKMNITWDGIYDSTGYLFSFAKALCCAVKNSPFAEAAEEIVASSGFAFRMWVSPDLCPSATSMWQFDQQKKWVERGGISCQYIERMWGQEDVEEERRQEAVQLIRQSIDSGIPVISWDIVVCEWGLITGYDDESETFAVLPITGQEGEMAYSQLGKREIPILSVLAVTGKAEQSQEEIVRETLDIAKNHLLGNEWCENACGLAAYPALVKHLESEEAEMACSWNMEYFLGTYAPLKWYAWKFFERHGLQELASLYHSVYENWQKAFEMKKSLDLSDRQNRQAAAELLKQAEVWEKQAVDRM
;
A
#
# COMPACT_ATOMS: atom_id res chain seq x y z
N MET A 1 -16.58 -5.95 -24.88
CA MET A 1 -15.89 -5.57 -23.63
C MET A 1 -16.87 -5.08 -22.58
N LYS A 2 -16.92 -5.71 -21.41
CA LYS A 2 -17.56 -5.18 -20.20
C LYS A 2 -16.51 -4.40 -19.41
N LYS A 3 -16.73 -3.11 -19.16
CA LYS A 3 -15.77 -2.23 -18.47
C LYS A 3 -16.48 -1.24 -17.57
N MET A 4 -15.93 -1.05 -16.37
CA MET A 4 -16.34 0.00 -15.43
C MET A 4 -15.56 1.28 -15.70
N ASN A 5 -16.18 2.43 -15.43
CA ASN A 5 -15.52 3.73 -15.51
C ASN A 5 -14.89 4.07 -14.16
N ILE A 6 -13.66 3.60 -13.93
CA ILE A 6 -12.93 3.77 -12.66
C ILE A 6 -11.72 4.65 -12.90
N THR A 7 -11.52 5.66 -12.05
CA THR A 7 -10.31 6.50 -12.01
C THR A 7 -9.73 6.49 -10.59
N TRP A 8 -8.52 7.03 -10.43
CA TRP A 8 -7.93 7.26 -9.12
C TRP A 8 -8.51 8.49 -8.39
N ASP A 9 -9.51 9.16 -8.96
CA ASP A 9 -10.04 10.41 -8.41
C ASP A 9 -10.66 10.20 -7.04
N GLY A 10 -10.36 11.12 -6.13
CA GLY A 10 -10.82 11.10 -4.74
C GLY A 10 -10.28 9.93 -3.93
N ILE A 11 -9.11 9.40 -4.30
CA ILE A 11 -8.20 8.68 -3.39
C ILE A 11 -7.18 9.70 -2.90
N TYR A 12 -7.00 9.82 -1.59
CA TYR A 12 -6.06 10.78 -1.02
C TYR A 12 -4.62 10.33 -1.26
N ASP A 13 -3.87 11.15 -1.98
CA ASP A 13 -2.47 10.90 -2.30
C ASP A 13 -1.74 12.24 -2.42
N SER A 14 -1.22 12.73 -1.30
CA SER A 14 -0.60 14.06 -1.21
C SER A 14 0.75 14.16 -1.92
N THR A 15 1.34 13.03 -2.32
CA THR A 15 2.69 12.95 -2.87
C THR A 15 2.68 12.46 -4.32
N GLY A 16 1.62 11.77 -4.75
CA GLY A 16 1.55 11.06 -6.02
C GLY A 16 2.21 9.68 -5.99
N TYR A 17 2.66 9.24 -4.81
CA TYR A 17 3.43 8.02 -4.59
C TYR A 17 2.75 7.07 -3.59
N LEU A 18 1.49 7.30 -3.18
CA LEU A 18 0.80 6.40 -2.26
C LEU A 18 1.00 4.94 -2.67
N PHE A 19 1.40 4.13 -1.68
CA PHE A 19 1.67 2.72 -1.86
C PHE A 19 0.59 2.02 -2.71
N SER A 20 1.02 1.42 -3.82
CA SER A 20 0.14 1.03 -4.93
C SER A 20 -0.95 0.05 -4.49
N PHE A 21 -0.65 -0.91 -3.62
CA PHE A 21 -1.67 -1.83 -3.09
C PHE A 21 -2.72 -1.08 -2.26
N ALA A 22 -2.30 -0.20 -1.34
CA ALA A 22 -3.21 0.57 -0.51
C ALA A 22 -4.11 1.48 -1.37
N LYS A 23 -3.54 2.11 -2.41
CA LYS A 23 -4.27 2.93 -3.38
C LYS A 23 -5.30 2.09 -4.15
N ALA A 24 -4.91 0.92 -4.67
CA ALA A 24 -5.79 0.00 -5.36
C ALA A 24 -6.92 -0.54 -4.45
N LEU A 25 -6.59 -0.94 -3.22
CA LEU A 25 -7.57 -1.43 -2.24
C LEU A 25 -8.60 -0.36 -1.88
N CYS A 26 -8.13 0.85 -1.53
CA CYS A 26 -8.99 1.99 -1.24
C CYS A 26 -9.93 2.29 -2.42
N CYS A 27 -9.39 2.31 -3.65
CA CYS A 27 -10.17 2.55 -4.86
C CYS A 27 -11.20 1.44 -5.15
N ALA A 28 -10.84 0.17 -4.94
CA ALA A 28 -11.76 -0.94 -5.12
C ALA A 28 -12.91 -0.91 -4.10
N VAL A 29 -12.61 -0.63 -2.83
CA VAL A 29 -13.64 -0.47 -1.78
C VAL A 29 -14.52 0.75 -2.07
N LYS A 30 -13.94 1.88 -2.49
CA LYS A 30 -14.68 3.08 -2.90
C LYS A 30 -15.68 2.82 -4.03
N ASN A 31 -15.29 2.00 -5.00
CA ASN A 31 -16.13 1.65 -6.15
C ASN A 31 -16.90 0.34 -5.93
N SER A 32 -17.32 0.11 -4.68
CA SER A 32 -18.14 -1.02 -4.28
C SER A 32 -19.34 -0.53 -3.43
N PRO A 33 -20.28 -1.41 -3.07
CA PRO A 33 -21.34 -1.07 -2.10
C PRO A 33 -20.85 -0.69 -0.69
N PHE A 34 -19.54 -0.70 -0.44
CA PHE A 34 -18.90 -0.47 0.87
C PHE A 34 -18.02 0.79 0.88
N ALA A 35 -18.35 1.76 0.02
CA ALA A 35 -17.54 2.96 -0.23
C ALA A 35 -17.21 3.77 1.04
N GLU A 36 -18.06 3.74 2.06
CA GLU A 36 -17.87 4.42 3.34
C GLU A 36 -16.66 3.93 4.16
N ALA A 37 -16.19 2.71 3.85
CA ALA A 37 -15.00 2.09 4.46
C ALA A 37 -13.72 2.32 3.64
N ALA A 38 -13.80 3.01 2.49
CA ALA A 38 -12.67 3.14 1.56
C ALA A 38 -11.45 3.85 2.15
N GLU A 39 -11.65 4.89 2.95
CA GLU A 39 -10.52 5.55 3.62
C GLU A 39 -10.01 4.73 4.81
N GLU A 40 -10.92 4.11 5.57
CA GLU A 40 -10.58 3.34 6.76
C GLU A 40 -9.81 2.07 6.42
N ILE A 41 -10.13 1.41 5.30
CA ILE A 41 -9.55 0.10 4.96
C ILE A 41 -8.03 0.16 4.83
N VAL A 42 -7.44 1.30 4.44
CA VAL A 42 -5.98 1.46 4.36
C VAL A 42 -5.32 1.32 5.74
N ALA A 43 -5.95 1.88 6.77
CA ALA A 43 -5.47 1.78 8.15
C ALA A 43 -5.89 0.46 8.80
N SER A 44 -7.15 0.06 8.65
CA SER A 44 -7.68 -1.12 9.34
C SER A 44 -7.11 -2.45 8.83
N SER A 45 -6.67 -2.48 7.57
CA SER A 45 -5.88 -3.60 7.04
C SER A 45 -4.38 -3.55 7.42
N GLY A 46 -3.95 -2.59 8.23
CA GLY A 46 -2.59 -2.47 8.74
C GLY A 46 -1.60 -1.78 7.80
N PHE A 47 -1.93 -1.58 6.52
CA PHE A 47 -0.99 -1.04 5.53
C PHE A 47 -0.54 0.41 5.81
N ALA A 48 -1.36 1.22 6.47
CA ALA A 48 -0.96 2.57 6.92
C ALA A 48 0.24 2.58 7.88
N PHE A 49 0.53 1.46 8.54
CA PHE A 49 1.55 1.31 9.57
C PHE A 49 2.80 0.57 9.09
N ARG A 50 2.79 0.05 7.86
CA ARG A 50 3.87 -0.77 7.32
C ARG A 50 4.91 0.11 6.65
N MET A 51 6.18 -0.22 6.93
CA MET A 51 7.34 0.40 6.30
C MET A 51 8.44 -0.64 6.15
N TRP A 52 9.12 -0.60 5.00
CA TRP A 52 10.31 -1.37 4.68
C TRP A 52 11.34 -0.48 4.00
N VAL A 53 12.62 -0.72 4.26
CA VAL A 53 13.71 0.05 3.67
C VAL A 53 14.83 -0.92 3.36
N SER A 54 15.07 -1.12 2.07
CA SER A 54 16.23 -1.84 1.58
C SER A 54 17.51 -1.03 1.76
N PRO A 55 18.67 -1.67 1.97
CA PRO A 55 19.94 -0.97 2.21
C PRO A 55 20.40 -0.05 1.07
N ASP A 56 19.90 -0.28 -0.14
CA ASP A 56 20.20 0.46 -1.37
C ASP A 56 19.03 1.33 -1.84
N LEU A 57 17.98 1.45 -1.03
CA LEU A 57 16.72 2.09 -1.40
C LEU A 57 16.13 1.51 -2.70
N CYS A 58 16.26 0.22 -2.96
CA CYS A 58 15.52 -0.41 -4.05
C CYS A 58 14.00 -0.33 -3.80
N PRO A 59 13.21 0.31 -4.69
CA PRO A 59 11.76 0.49 -4.51
C PRO A 59 10.98 -0.82 -4.34
N SER A 60 11.46 -1.93 -4.92
CA SER A 60 10.78 -3.24 -4.81
C SER A 60 10.63 -3.72 -3.37
N ALA A 61 11.40 -3.18 -2.42
CA ALA A 61 11.24 -3.45 -0.99
C ALA A 61 9.84 -3.12 -0.46
N THR A 62 9.14 -2.14 -1.05
CA THR A 62 7.75 -1.81 -0.66
C THR A 62 6.73 -2.85 -1.14
N SER A 63 7.15 -3.80 -1.98
CA SER A 63 6.33 -4.80 -2.65
C SER A 63 6.62 -6.23 -2.20
N MET A 64 7.44 -6.41 -1.15
CA MET A 64 7.88 -7.69 -0.64
C MET A 64 7.30 -7.96 0.76
N TRP A 65 6.36 -8.90 0.86
CA TRP A 65 5.77 -9.31 2.12
C TRP A 65 5.27 -10.76 2.11
N GLN A 66 4.72 -11.20 3.25
CA GLN A 66 3.98 -12.46 3.37
C GLN A 66 2.64 -12.39 2.63
N PHE A 67 2.64 -12.64 1.32
CA PHE A 67 1.46 -12.54 0.44
C PHE A 67 0.25 -13.34 0.95
N ASP A 68 0.48 -14.47 1.59
CA ASP A 68 -0.54 -15.34 2.18
C ASP A 68 -1.32 -14.66 3.33
N GLN A 69 -0.74 -13.66 3.99
CA GLN A 69 -1.41 -12.87 5.03
C GLN A 69 -2.30 -11.76 4.48
N GLN A 70 -2.20 -11.40 3.20
CA GLN A 70 -2.91 -10.27 2.60
C GLN A 70 -4.42 -10.36 2.79
N LYS A 71 -5.01 -11.52 2.50
CA LYS A 71 -6.45 -11.76 2.70
C LYS A 71 -6.86 -11.51 4.16
N LYS A 72 -6.11 -12.09 5.09
CA LYS A 72 -6.38 -11.98 6.53
C LYS A 72 -6.32 -10.52 7.00
N TRP A 73 -5.37 -9.73 6.51
CA TRP A 73 -5.27 -8.32 6.86
C TRP A 73 -6.44 -7.50 6.34
N VAL A 74 -6.84 -7.70 5.08
CA VAL A 74 -8.02 -7.03 4.51
C VAL A 74 -9.30 -7.42 5.27
N GLU A 75 -9.45 -8.71 5.59
CA GLU A 75 -10.62 -9.23 6.32
C GLU A 75 -10.72 -8.69 7.75
N ARG A 76 -9.61 -8.59 8.47
CA ARG A 76 -9.55 -7.93 9.79
C ARG A 76 -9.92 -6.45 9.74
N GLY A 77 -9.74 -5.82 8.58
CA GLY A 77 -10.11 -4.45 8.34
C GLY A 77 -11.61 -4.21 8.16
N GLY A 78 -12.45 -5.23 8.29
CA GLY A 78 -13.91 -5.14 8.16
C GLY A 78 -14.44 -5.42 6.75
N ILE A 79 -13.59 -5.85 5.82
CA ILE A 79 -13.96 -6.10 4.41
C ILE A 79 -13.70 -7.57 4.05
N SER A 80 -14.74 -8.30 3.67
CA SER A 80 -14.59 -9.66 3.14
C SER A 80 -14.00 -9.62 1.74
N CYS A 81 -13.07 -10.53 1.45
CA CYS A 81 -12.46 -10.62 0.13
C CYS A 81 -12.16 -12.06 -0.29
N GLN A 82 -12.07 -12.31 -1.58
CA GLN A 82 -11.47 -13.51 -2.15
C GLN A 82 -10.07 -13.18 -2.62
N TYR A 83 -9.17 -14.16 -2.48
CA TYR A 83 -7.76 -13.98 -2.79
C TYR A 83 -7.23 -15.23 -3.46
N ILE A 84 -6.62 -15.06 -4.63
CA ILE A 84 -5.98 -16.13 -5.38
C ILE A 84 -4.52 -15.72 -5.56
N GLU A 85 -3.64 -16.64 -5.15
CA GLU A 85 -2.20 -16.44 -5.23
C GLU A 85 -1.48 -17.60 -5.90
N ARG A 86 -0.31 -17.28 -6.44
CA ARG A 86 0.72 -18.23 -6.85
C ARG A 86 2.07 -17.55 -6.75
N MET A 87 2.99 -18.16 -6.02
CA MET A 87 4.35 -17.66 -5.81
C MET A 87 5.35 -18.32 -6.77
N TRP A 88 6.62 -17.93 -6.66
CA TRP A 88 7.72 -18.58 -7.39
C TRP A 88 7.84 -20.07 -7.06
N GLY A 89 8.25 -20.89 -8.03
CA GLY A 89 8.45 -22.33 -7.84
C GLY A 89 7.16 -23.15 -7.79
N GLN A 90 6.03 -22.57 -8.22
CA GLN A 90 4.70 -23.20 -8.30
C GLN A 90 4.22 -23.27 -9.76
N GLU A 91 5.11 -23.65 -10.68
CA GLU A 91 4.80 -23.71 -12.11
C GLU A 91 3.79 -24.81 -12.48
N ASP A 92 3.68 -25.83 -11.64
CA ASP A 92 2.77 -26.98 -11.81
C ASP A 92 1.28 -26.60 -11.68
N VAL A 93 0.98 -25.58 -10.88
CA VAL A 93 -0.39 -25.08 -10.64
C VAL A 93 -0.68 -23.76 -11.36
N GLU A 94 0.22 -23.31 -12.24
CA GLU A 94 0.12 -22.00 -12.87
C GLU A 94 -1.19 -21.80 -13.63
N GLU A 95 -1.46 -22.69 -14.59
CA GLU A 95 -2.63 -22.56 -15.46
C GLU A 95 -3.94 -22.65 -14.68
N GLU A 96 -4.01 -23.56 -13.71
CA GLU A 96 -5.16 -23.73 -12.82
C GLU A 96 -5.45 -22.44 -12.06
N ARG A 97 -4.44 -21.87 -11.38
CA ARG A 97 -4.59 -20.64 -10.61
C ARG A 97 -4.94 -19.43 -11.48
N ARG A 98 -4.39 -19.34 -12.68
CA ARG A 98 -4.72 -18.28 -13.64
C ARG A 98 -6.19 -18.37 -14.07
N GLN A 99 -6.69 -19.58 -14.36
CA GLN A 99 -8.08 -19.79 -14.72
C GLN A 99 -9.04 -19.48 -13.57
N GLU A 100 -8.70 -19.89 -12.34
CA GLU A 100 -9.44 -19.51 -11.12
C GLU A 100 -9.50 -17.98 -10.96
N ALA A 101 -8.37 -17.29 -11.17
CA ALA A 101 -8.31 -15.84 -11.09
C ALA A 101 -9.15 -15.15 -12.16
N VAL A 102 -9.14 -15.63 -13.41
CA VAL A 102 -10.00 -15.13 -14.48
C VAL A 102 -11.48 -15.28 -14.10
N GLN A 103 -11.88 -16.42 -13.53
CA GLN A 103 -13.25 -16.63 -13.04
C GLN A 103 -13.63 -15.66 -11.93
N LEU A 104 -12.75 -15.47 -10.94
CA LEU A 104 -12.94 -14.52 -9.86
C LEU A 104 -13.10 -13.08 -10.38
N ILE A 105 -12.24 -12.69 -11.33
CA ILE A 105 -12.31 -11.38 -11.96
C ILE A 105 -13.65 -11.18 -12.64
N ARG A 106 -14.10 -12.12 -13.48
CA ARG A 106 -15.41 -12.03 -14.15
C ARG A 106 -16.54 -11.82 -13.14
N GLN A 107 -16.59 -12.62 -12.08
CA GLN A 107 -17.63 -12.53 -11.04
C GLN A 107 -17.64 -11.17 -10.33
N SER A 108 -16.45 -10.63 -10.01
CA SER A 108 -16.32 -9.34 -9.34
C SER A 108 -16.72 -8.17 -10.26
N ILE A 109 -16.23 -8.17 -11.50
CA ILE A 109 -16.63 -7.18 -12.52
C ILE A 109 -18.14 -7.29 -12.83
N ASP A 110 -18.70 -8.49 -12.82
CA ASP A 110 -20.13 -8.70 -12.99
C ASP A 110 -20.96 -8.09 -11.87
N SER A 111 -20.39 -8.05 -10.66
CA SER A 111 -20.95 -7.41 -9.47
C SER A 111 -20.64 -5.91 -9.40
N GLY A 112 -19.93 -5.35 -10.39
CA GLY A 112 -19.60 -3.94 -10.48
C GLY A 112 -18.47 -3.49 -9.55
N ILE A 113 -17.56 -4.39 -9.17
CA ILE A 113 -16.43 -4.11 -8.28
C ILE A 113 -15.11 -4.38 -9.04
N PRO A 114 -14.14 -3.45 -9.09
CA PRO A 114 -12.84 -3.71 -9.71
C PRO A 114 -11.98 -4.61 -8.82
N VAL A 115 -11.04 -5.32 -9.45
CA VAL A 115 -10.20 -6.33 -8.79
C VAL A 115 -8.78 -5.80 -8.65
N ILE A 116 -8.20 -5.93 -7.46
CA ILE A 116 -6.81 -5.57 -7.20
C ILE A 116 -5.90 -6.69 -7.72
N SER A 117 -4.85 -6.35 -8.46
CA SER A 117 -3.88 -7.33 -8.92
C SER A 117 -2.46 -6.77 -9.05
N TRP A 118 -1.47 -7.65 -8.88
CA TRP A 118 -0.05 -7.35 -9.00
C TRP A 118 0.42 -7.35 -10.46
N ASP A 119 1.46 -6.57 -10.75
CA ASP A 119 2.09 -6.43 -12.08
C ASP A 119 1.09 -5.93 -13.14
N ILE A 120 0.39 -4.84 -12.82
CA ILE A 120 -0.55 -4.21 -13.75
C ILE A 120 0.18 -3.15 -14.56
N VAL A 121 0.63 -3.56 -15.75
CA VAL A 121 1.43 -2.79 -16.74
C VAL A 121 2.86 -2.49 -16.29
N VAL A 122 3.04 -2.10 -15.03
CA VAL A 122 4.32 -1.93 -14.34
C VAL A 122 4.38 -2.90 -13.15
N CYS A 123 5.58 -3.14 -12.59
CA CYS A 123 5.83 -3.95 -11.39
C CYS A 123 5.26 -3.32 -10.10
N GLU A 124 3.98 -2.96 -10.12
CA GLU A 124 3.20 -2.34 -9.06
C GLU A 124 1.78 -2.93 -9.07
N TRP A 125 1.03 -2.66 -8.00
CA TRP A 125 -0.38 -2.98 -7.95
C TRP A 125 -1.21 -2.03 -8.80
N GLY A 126 -2.29 -2.57 -9.37
CA GLY A 126 -3.30 -1.79 -10.06
C GLY A 126 -4.66 -2.47 -9.98
N LEU A 127 -5.58 -2.01 -10.83
CA LEU A 127 -6.92 -2.56 -10.92
C LEU A 127 -7.15 -3.23 -12.27
N ILE A 128 -7.89 -4.33 -12.23
CA ILE A 128 -8.61 -4.87 -13.37
C ILE A 128 -10.03 -4.33 -13.29
N THR A 129 -10.46 -3.62 -14.34
CA THR A 129 -11.70 -2.82 -14.37
C THR A 129 -12.70 -3.31 -15.40
N GLY A 130 -12.34 -4.32 -16.17
CA GLY A 130 -13.19 -4.90 -17.20
C GLY A 130 -12.59 -6.16 -17.80
N TYR A 131 -13.39 -6.84 -18.60
CA TYR A 131 -12.98 -8.04 -19.32
C TYR A 131 -13.73 -8.17 -20.65
N ASP A 132 -13.14 -8.92 -21.58
CA ASP A 132 -13.68 -9.24 -22.89
C ASP A 132 -13.31 -10.69 -23.25
N ASP A 133 -14.31 -11.57 -23.25
CA ASP A 133 -14.11 -12.99 -23.52
C ASP A 133 -13.93 -13.32 -25.01
N GLU A 134 -14.34 -12.44 -25.93
CA GLU A 134 -14.14 -12.66 -27.37
C GLU A 134 -12.67 -12.41 -27.75
N SER A 135 -12.06 -11.40 -27.13
CA SER A 135 -10.65 -11.05 -27.35
C SER A 135 -9.69 -11.62 -26.30
N GLU A 136 -10.21 -12.24 -25.24
CA GLU A 136 -9.45 -12.75 -24.08
C GLU A 136 -8.57 -11.65 -23.43
N THR A 137 -9.14 -10.46 -23.24
CA THR A 137 -8.44 -9.31 -22.66
C THR A 137 -9.13 -8.73 -21.43
N PHE A 138 -8.33 -8.22 -20.51
CA PHE A 138 -8.74 -7.39 -19.39
C PHE A 138 -8.55 -5.92 -19.72
N ALA A 139 -9.51 -5.08 -19.32
CA ALA A 139 -9.27 -3.65 -19.18
C ALA A 139 -8.59 -3.41 -17.82
N VAL A 140 -7.51 -2.65 -17.80
CA VAL A 140 -6.70 -2.41 -16.59
C VAL A 140 -6.50 -0.93 -16.33
N LEU A 141 -6.37 -0.59 -15.04
CA LEU A 141 -5.98 0.74 -14.55
C LEU A 141 -4.70 0.59 -13.70
N PRO A 142 -3.53 0.82 -14.29
CA PRO A 142 -2.25 0.90 -13.59
C PRO A 142 -2.19 2.08 -12.62
N ILE A 143 -1.26 2.03 -11.68
CA ILE A 143 -1.04 3.11 -10.69
C ILE A 143 -0.68 4.46 -11.34
N THR A 144 -0.14 4.44 -12.56
CA THR A 144 0.18 5.63 -13.37
C THR A 144 -1.07 6.37 -13.86
N GLY A 145 -2.25 5.74 -13.78
CA GLY A 145 -3.53 6.30 -14.21
C GLY A 145 -3.81 6.20 -15.71
N GLN A 146 -2.88 5.68 -16.50
CA GLN A 146 -3.09 5.45 -17.93
C GLN A 146 -3.77 4.11 -18.15
N GLU A 147 -5.06 4.15 -18.49
CA GLU A 147 -5.82 2.93 -18.82
C GLU A 147 -5.13 2.12 -19.92
N GLY A 148 -5.25 0.81 -19.83
CA GLY A 148 -4.69 -0.11 -20.81
C GLY A 148 -5.46 -1.42 -20.89
N GLU A 149 -4.87 -2.35 -21.61
CA GLU A 149 -5.39 -3.71 -21.76
C GLU A 149 -4.30 -4.74 -21.44
N MET A 150 -4.72 -5.91 -20.97
CA MET A 150 -3.85 -7.03 -20.65
C MET A 150 -4.50 -8.34 -21.10
N ALA A 151 -3.79 -9.17 -21.87
CA ALA A 151 -4.33 -10.48 -22.26
C ALA A 151 -4.49 -11.40 -21.03
N TYR A 152 -5.52 -12.24 -21.02
CA TYR A 152 -5.75 -13.22 -19.93
C TYR A 152 -4.55 -14.14 -19.72
N SER A 153 -3.83 -14.46 -20.80
CA SER A 153 -2.60 -15.27 -20.79
C SER A 153 -1.43 -14.62 -20.06
N GLN A 154 -1.46 -13.29 -19.87
CA GLN A 154 -0.39 -12.56 -19.18
C GLN A 154 -0.63 -12.46 -17.67
N LEU A 155 -1.85 -12.71 -17.17
CA LEU A 155 -2.16 -12.60 -15.75
C LEU A 155 -1.24 -13.51 -14.91
N GLY A 156 -0.41 -12.92 -14.05
CA GLY A 156 0.59 -13.63 -13.25
C GLY A 156 1.80 -14.18 -14.01
N LYS A 157 2.03 -13.77 -15.27
CA LYS A 157 3.16 -14.20 -16.13
C LYS A 157 3.99 -13.05 -16.70
N ARG A 158 3.88 -11.86 -16.10
CA ARG A 158 4.56 -10.65 -16.60
C ARG A 158 5.99 -10.60 -16.09
N GLU A 159 6.49 -9.41 -15.76
CA GLU A 159 7.90 -9.20 -15.41
C GLU A 159 8.27 -9.96 -14.13
N ILE A 160 7.35 -9.98 -13.16
CA ILE A 160 7.49 -10.80 -11.96
C ILE A 160 6.40 -11.88 -12.00
N PRO A 161 6.74 -13.17 -12.20
CA PRO A 161 5.77 -14.24 -12.39
C PRO A 161 5.16 -14.70 -11.05
N ILE A 162 4.59 -13.77 -10.31
CA ILE A 162 3.71 -13.98 -9.15
C ILE A 162 2.29 -13.66 -9.59
N LEU A 163 1.34 -14.54 -9.27
CA LEU A 163 -0.08 -14.23 -9.36
C LEU A 163 -0.54 -13.74 -8.00
N SER A 164 -1.14 -12.56 -7.96
CA SER A 164 -1.81 -12.06 -6.78
C SER A 164 -3.04 -11.27 -7.20
N VAL A 165 -4.22 -11.78 -6.85
CA VAL A 165 -5.52 -11.25 -7.28
C VAL A 165 -6.45 -11.22 -6.09
N LEU A 166 -6.92 -10.03 -5.72
CA LEU A 166 -7.82 -9.81 -4.58
C LEU A 166 -9.09 -9.11 -5.05
N ALA A 167 -10.24 -9.72 -4.77
CA ALA A 167 -11.55 -9.18 -5.07
C ALA A 167 -12.32 -8.91 -3.78
N VAL A 168 -12.84 -7.70 -3.62
CA VAL A 168 -13.74 -7.35 -2.52
C VAL A 168 -15.08 -8.04 -2.75
N THR A 169 -15.59 -8.75 -1.74
CA THR A 169 -16.82 -9.55 -1.84
C THR A 169 -17.90 -9.14 -0.84
N GLY A 170 -17.56 -8.40 0.21
CA GLY A 170 -18.51 -8.11 1.28
C GLY A 170 -17.96 -7.22 2.38
N LYS A 171 -18.78 -6.98 3.39
CA LYS A 171 -18.32 -6.55 4.72
C LYS A 171 -18.13 -7.78 5.59
N ALA A 172 -17.09 -7.75 6.43
CA ALA A 172 -16.94 -8.74 7.48
C ALA A 172 -17.99 -8.54 8.57
N GLU A 173 -18.38 -9.62 9.24
CA GLU A 173 -19.29 -9.61 10.39
C GLU A 173 -18.57 -9.15 11.67
N GLN A 174 -17.95 -7.96 11.63
CA GLN A 174 -17.22 -7.37 12.75
C GLN A 174 -17.87 -6.07 13.18
N SER A 175 -17.94 -5.86 14.49
CA SER A 175 -18.32 -4.56 15.05
C SER A 175 -17.20 -3.53 14.84
N GLN A 176 -17.56 -2.25 14.90
CA GLN A 176 -16.59 -1.16 14.81
C GLN A 176 -15.54 -1.21 15.94
N GLU A 177 -15.95 -1.62 17.15
CA GLU A 177 -15.03 -1.78 18.28
C GLU A 177 -14.01 -2.90 18.03
N GLU A 178 -14.43 -4.00 17.39
CA GLU A 178 -13.52 -5.09 17.02
C GLU A 178 -12.55 -4.67 15.94
N ILE A 179 -13.01 -3.95 14.90
CA ILE A 179 -12.14 -3.41 13.84
C ILE A 179 -11.09 -2.49 14.45
N VAL A 180 -11.46 -1.57 15.35
CA VAL A 180 -10.51 -0.68 16.02
C VAL A 180 -9.49 -1.46 16.83
N ARG A 181 -9.93 -2.42 17.65
CA ARG A 181 -9.04 -3.27 18.45
C ARG A 181 -8.05 -4.05 17.57
N GLU A 182 -8.54 -4.67 16.50
CA GLU A 182 -7.70 -5.43 15.57
C GLU A 182 -6.75 -4.53 14.79
N THR A 183 -7.17 -3.31 14.46
CA THR A 183 -6.33 -2.29 13.83
C THR A 183 -5.17 -1.89 14.74
N LEU A 184 -5.40 -1.70 16.04
CA LEU A 184 -4.34 -1.40 17.00
C LEU A 184 -3.35 -2.56 17.14
N ASP A 185 -3.84 -3.80 17.21
CA ASP A 185 -3.00 -5.00 17.30
C ASP A 185 -2.12 -5.16 16.06
N ILE A 186 -2.69 -5.06 14.85
CA ILE A 186 -1.94 -5.19 13.61
C ILE A 186 -0.99 -4.01 13.38
N ALA A 187 -1.39 -2.78 13.72
CA ALA A 187 -0.52 -1.61 13.66
C ALA A 187 0.71 -1.81 14.53
N LYS A 188 0.51 -2.19 15.79
CA LYS A 188 1.60 -2.48 16.73
C LYS A 188 2.50 -3.61 16.22
N ASN A 189 1.92 -4.67 15.67
CA ASN A 189 2.67 -5.79 15.11
C ASN A 189 3.60 -5.35 13.97
N HIS A 190 3.09 -4.56 13.02
CA HIS A 190 3.87 -4.04 11.89
C HIS A 190 4.93 -3.03 12.32
N LEU A 191 4.59 -2.11 13.23
CA LEU A 191 5.53 -1.09 13.73
C LEU A 191 6.69 -1.71 14.51
N LEU A 192 6.45 -2.79 15.24
CA LEU A 192 7.49 -3.55 15.94
C LEU A 192 8.32 -4.45 15.02
N GLY A 193 8.00 -4.52 13.72
CA GLY A 193 8.74 -5.35 12.77
C GLY A 193 8.57 -6.85 13.00
N ASN A 194 7.42 -7.28 13.52
CA ASN A 194 7.14 -8.69 13.80
C ASN A 194 6.73 -9.49 12.55
N GLU A 195 6.65 -8.83 11.41
CA GLU A 195 6.45 -9.47 10.12
C GLU A 195 7.79 -9.99 9.56
N TRP A 196 7.76 -11.09 8.81
CA TRP A 196 8.93 -11.50 8.05
C TRP A 196 9.34 -10.42 7.04
N CYS A 197 10.58 -9.95 7.14
CA CYS A 197 11.23 -9.12 6.15
C CYS A 197 12.75 -9.27 6.24
N GLU A 198 13.43 -9.30 5.09
CA GLU A 198 14.90 -9.24 5.04
C GLU A 198 15.43 -7.80 5.16
N ASN A 199 14.58 -6.81 4.87
CA ASN A 199 14.89 -5.38 4.93
C ASN A 199 14.60 -4.81 6.33
N ALA A 200 15.12 -3.61 6.61
CA ALA A 200 14.71 -2.88 7.79
C ALA A 200 13.21 -2.60 7.72
N CYS A 201 12.45 -2.98 8.75
CA CYS A 201 10.99 -2.91 8.73
C CYS A 201 10.41 -2.27 10.00
N GLY A 202 9.17 -1.80 9.91
CA GLY A 202 8.51 -1.08 11.01
C GLY A 202 9.31 0.15 11.44
N LEU A 203 9.47 0.36 12.74
CA LEU A 203 10.23 1.47 13.30
C LEU A 203 11.72 1.44 12.91
N ALA A 204 12.29 0.27 12.56
CA ALA A 204 13.68 0.19 12.09
C ALA A 204 13.89 0.82 10.70
N ALA A 205 12.82 1.10 9.96
CA ALA A 205 12.88 1.84 8.69
C ALA A 205 13.40 3.27 8.86
N TYR A 206 13.10 3.93 9.99
CA TYR A 206 13.55 5.30 10.26
C TYR A 206 15.08 5.44 10.26
N PRO A 207 15.84 4.73 11.13
CA PRO A 207 17.29 4.83 11.11
C PRO A 207 17.91 4.38 9.77
N ALA A 208 17.26 3.46 9.05
CA ALA A 208 17.72 3.06 7.72
C ALA A 208 17.64 4.21 6.70
N LEU A 209 16.52 4.93 6.62
CA LEU A 209 16.37 6.12 5.74
C LEU A 209 17.25 7.28 6.19
N VAL A 210 17.24 7.58 7.49
CA VAL A 210 18.04 8.65 8.10
C VAL A 210 19.52 8.48 7.79
N LYS A 211 20.04 7.26 7.80
CA LYS A 211 21.44 6.98 7.44
C LYS A 211 21.81 7.51 6.06
N HIS A 212 20.94 7.40 5.06
CA HIS A 212 21.20 7.91 3.72
C HIS A 212 21.17 9.45 3.66
N LEU A 213 20.31 10.08 4.46
CA LEU A 213 20.23 11.54 4.56
C LEU A 213 21.43 12.13 5.33
N GLU A 214 21.97 11.41 6.31
CA GLU A 214 23.11 11.87 7.11
C GLU A 214 24.48 11.46 6.55
N SER A 215 24.48 10.69 5.46
CA SER A 215 25.69 10.29 4.76
C SER A 215 26.51 11.51 4.27
N GLU A 216 27.83 11.36 4.27
CA GLU A 216 28.72 12.31 3.59
C GLU A 216 28.52 12.24 2.07
N GLU A 217 28.21 11.05 1.55
CA GLU A 217 27.83 10.83 0.15
C GLU A 217 26.34 11.13 -0.07
N ALA A 218 26.04 12.20 -0.81
CA ALA A 218 24.68 12.70 -1.01
C ALA A 218 23.89 12.00 -2.13
N GLU A 219 24.51 11.08 -2.89
CA GLU A 219 23.91 10.47 -4.09
C GLU A 219 22.56 9.81 -3.77
N MET A 220 22.51 8.97 -2.74
CA MET A 220 21.28 8.29 -2.33
C MET A 220 20.22 9.28 -1.82
N ALA A 221 20.61 10.31 -1.07
CA ALA A 221 19.68 11.34 -0.62
C ALA A 221 19.07 12.12 -1.80
N CYS A 222 19.85 12.38 -2.86
CA CYS A 222 19.39 13.09 -4.04
C CYS A 222 18.54 12.23 -5.00
N SER A 223 18.69 10.91 -4.91
CA SER A 223 18.06 9.95 -5.82
C SER A 223 16.53 10.03 -5.86
N TRP A 224 15.96 9.53 -6.96
CA TRP A 224 14.52 9.30 -7.06
C TRP A 224 14.04 8.25 -6.04
N ASN A 225 14.89 7.28 -5.68
CA ASN A 225 14.54 6.26 -4.70
C ASN A 225 14.20 6.87 -3.34
N MET A 226 15.01 7.81 -2.84
CA MET A 226 14.68 8.55 -1.61
C MET A 226 13.34 9.29 -1.73
N GLU A 227 13.08 9.92 -2.88
CA GLU A 227 11.78 10.55 -3.15
C GLU A 227 10.62 9.54 -3.09
N TYR A 228 10.80 8.36 -3.69
CA TYR A 228 9.81 7.28 -3.67
C TYR A 228 9.52 6.82 -2.24
N PHE A 229 10.51 6.51 -1.41
CA PHE A 229 10.27 6.06 -0.02
C PHE A 229 9.57 7.13 0.83
N LEU A 230 10.02 8.39 0.76
CA LEU A 230 9.36 9.49 1.46
C LEU A 230 7.92 9.69 0.96
N GLY A 231 7.74 9.65 -0.35
CA GLY A 231 6.47 9.83 -1.03
C GLY A 231 5.48 8.70 -0.73
N THR A 232 5.94 7.46 -0.63
CA THR A 232 5.11 6.28 -0.37
C THR A 232 4.58 6.30 1.06
N TYR A 233 5.42 6.60 2.04
CA TYR A 233 5.05 6.52 3.45
C TYR A 233 4.29 7.74 3.96
N ALA A 234 4.57 8.95 3.48
CA ALA A 234 3.86 10.15 3.92
C ALA A 234 2.31 10.03 3.84
N PRO A 235 1.68 9.70 2.71
CA PRO A 235 0.22 9.59 2.62
C PRO A 235 -0.32 8.40 3.43
N LEU A 236 0.46 7.33 3.65
CA LEU A 236 0.05 6.25 4.56
C LEU A 236 -0.12 6.75 6.00
N LYS A 237 0.75 7.66 6.46
CA LYS A 237 0.63 8.27 7.80
C LYS A 237 -0.62 9.14 7.93
N TRP A 238 -1.07 9.77 6.84
CA TRP A 238 -2.36 10.46 6.81
C TRP A 238 -3.51 9.49 7.05
N TYR A 239 -3.55 8.33 6.37
CA TYR A 239 -4.60 7.33 6.58
C TYR A 239 -4.64 6.83 8.04
N ALA A 240 -3.48 6.60 8.65
CA ALA A 240 -3.39 6.26 10.08
C ALA A 240 -3.95 7.38 10.98
N TRP A 241 -3.57 8.63 10.74
CA TRP A 241 -4.10 9.79 11.48
C TRP A 241 -5.62 9.89 11.36
N LYS A 242 -6.17 9.86 10.14
CA LYS A 242 -7.61 10.00 9.91
C LYS A 242 -8.41 8.86 10.52
N PHE A 243 -7.87 7.64 10.53
CA PHE A 243 -8.47 6.52 11.23
C PHE A 243 -8.61 6.80 12.73
N PHE A 244 -7.52 7.19 13.41
CA PHE A 244 -7.59 7.49 14.85
C PHE A 244 -8.51 8.67 15.17
N GLU A 245 -8.49 9.71 14.34
CA GLU A 245 -9.39 10.86 14.48
C GLU A 245 -10.86 10.43 14.39
N ARG A 246 -11.22 9.65 13.36
CA ARG A 246 -12.58 9.17 13.10
C ARG A 246 -13.12 8.28 14.23
N HIS A 247 -12.26 7.50 14.87
CA HIS A 247 -12.64 6.63 15.99
C HIS A 247 -12.48 7.28 17.37
N GLY A 248 -12.18 8.58 17.44
CA GLY A 248 -12.10 9.32 18.71
C GLY A 248 -10.89 8.96 19.58
N LEU A 249 -9.85 8.36 19.01
CA LEU A 249 -8.60 8.01 19.68
C LEU A 249 -7.67 9.23 19.71
N GLN A 250 -8.06 10.26 20.46
CA GLN A 250 -7.47 11.62 20.39
C GLN A 250 -5.95 11.69 20.63
N GLU A 251 -5.42 10.89 21.56
CA GLU A 251 -3.96 10.85 21.82
C GLU A 251 -3.20 10.29 20.62
N LEU A 252 -3.66 9.15 20.08
CA LEU A 252 -3.07 8.53 18.88
C LEU A 252 -3.23 9.43 17.64
N ALA A 253 -4.38 10.08 17.48
CA ALA A 253 -4.64 11.00 16.38
C ALA A 253 -3.67 12.19 16.42
N SER A 254 -3.40 12.76 17.59
CA SER A 254 -2.47 13.88 17.77
C SER A 254 -1.02 13.48 17.45
N LEU A 255 -0.62 12.28 17.87
CA LEU A 255 0.70 11.72 17.56
C LEU A 255 0.84 11.49 16.05
N TYR A 256 -0.14 10.84 15.42
CA TYR A 256 -0.08 10.54 13.98
C TYR A 256 -0.24 11.76 13.09
N HIS A 257 -0.93 12.81 13.54
CA HIS A 257 -0.88 14.11 12.87
C HIS A 257 0.57 14.62 12.78
N SER A 258 1.29 14.59 13.91
CA SER A 258 2.69 15.01 13.98
C SER A 258 3.60 14.12 13.13
N VAL A 259 3.36 12.81 13.12
CA VAL A 259 4.07 11.87 12.23
C VAL A 259 3.83 12.25 10.76
N TYR A 260 2.57 12.42 10.36
CA TYR A 260 2.19 12.79 9.00
C TYR A 260 2.84 14.11 8.55
N GLU A 261 2.75 15.17 9.35
CA GLU A 261 3.33 16.48 9.01
C GLU A 261 4.85 16.39 8.79
N ASN A 262 5.56 15.63 9.63
CA ASN A 262 7.01 15.46 9.49
C ASN A 262 7.37 14.69 8.21
N TRP A 263 6.67 13.60 7.89
CA TRP A 263 6.88 12.84 6.66
C TRP A 263 6.53 13.66 5.41
N GLN A 264 5.39 14.34 5.42
CA GLN A 264 4.95 15.20 4.32
C GLN A 264 5.97 16.31 4.05
N LYS A 265 6.44 16.99 5.11
CA LYS A 265 7.44 18.04 4.99
C LYS A 265 8.79 17.51 4.51
N ALA A 266 9.21 16.32 4.95
CA ALA A 266 10.44 15.70 4.47
C ALA A 266 10.37 15.39 2.97
N PHE A 267 9.24 14.88 2.48
CA PHE A 267 8.98 14.69 1.05
C PHE A 267 9.01 16.03 0.29
N GLU A 268 8.31 17.05 0.77
CA GLU A 268 8.29 18.38 0.15
C GLU A 268 9.69 19.00 0.07
N MET A 269 10.51 18.84 1.11
CA MET A 269 11.91 19.25 1.08
C MET A 269 12.70 18.49 0.01
N LYS A 270 12.53 17.18 -0.12
CA LYS A 270 13.17 16.39 -1.19
C LYS A 270 12.77 16.86 -2.60
N LYS A 271 11.54 17.37 -2.78
CA LYS A 271 11.02 17.89 -4.05
C LYS A 271 11.48 19.31 -4.37
N SER A 272 11.69 20.14 -3.34
CA SER A 272 11.86 21.59 -3.50
C SER A 272 13.28 22.09 -3.20
N LEU A 273 14.07 21.34 -2.45
CA LEU A 273 15.42 21.70 -2.03
C LEU A 273 16.46 20.78 -2.66
N ASP A 274 17.68 21.29 -2.82
CA ASP A 274 18.83 20.48 -3.21
C ASP A 274 19.36 19.73 -1.98
N LEU A 275 19.21 18.40 -1.96
CA LEU A 275 19.72 17.55 -0.89
C LEU A 275 21.22 17.24 -1.02
N SER A 276 21.89 17.74 -2.07
CA SER A 276 23.36 17.75 -2.12
C SER A 276 23.95 18.69 -1.06
N ASP A 277 23.18 19.70 -0.63
CA ASP A 277 23.50 20.53 0.52
C ASP A 277 23.30 19.77 1.84
N ARG A 278 24.34 19.78 2.67
CA ARG A 278 24.36 19.06 3.95
C ARG A 278 23.29 19.57 4.93
N GLN A 279 23.05 20.88 4.98
CA GLN A 279 22.06 21.46 5.89
C GLN A 279 20.65 21.02 5.52
N ASN A 280 20.34 20.98 4.21
CA ASN A 280 19.03 20.54 3.73
C ASN A 280 18.77 19.07 4.06
N ARG A 281 19.73 18.18 3.80
CA ARG A 281 19.56 16.74 4.12
C ARG A 281 19.53 16.46 5.62
N GLN A 282 20.29 17.21 6.43
CA GLN A 282 20.22 17.13 7.89
C GLN A 282 18.85 17.58 8.43
N ALA A 283 18.27 18.65 7.87
CA ALA A 283 16.94 19.10 8.24
C ALA A 283 15.85 18.09 7.85
N ALA A 284 15.96 17.42 6.69
CA ALA A 284 15.07 16.32 6.33
C ALA A 284 15.22 15.10 7.27
N ALA A 285 16.46 14.75 7.64
CA ALA A 285 16.73 13.67 8.59
C ALA A 285 16.12 13.94 9.97
N GLU A 286 16.19 15.19 10.45
CA GLU A 286 15.63 15.60 11.73
C GLU A 286 14.10 15.46 11.77
N LEU A 287 13.39 15.76 10.68
CA LEU A 287 11.96 15.50 10.57
C LEU A 287 11.63 14.01 10.74
N LEU A 288 12.39 13.12 10.08
CA LEU A 288 12.20 11.68 10.22
C LEU A 288 12.50 11.18 11.64
N LYS A 289 13.53 11.73 12.30
CA LYS A 289 13.83 11.41 13.71
C LYS A 289 12.70 11.85 14.64
N GLN A 290 12.11 13.01 14.41
CA GLN A 290 10.96 13.48 15.18
C GLN A 290 9.73 12.58 14.94
N ALA A 291 9.45 12.23 13.69
CA ALA A 291 8.39 11.28 13.35
C ALA A 291 8.59 9.92 14.04
N GLU A 292 9.82 9.40 14.08
CA GLU A 292 10.17 8.16 14.79
C GLU A 292 9.83 8.25 16.29
N VAL A 293 10.15 9.38 16.93
CA VAL A 293 9.84 9.60 18.35
C VAL A 293 8.34 9.59 18.61
N TRP A 294 7.54 10.23 17.76
CA TRP A 294 6.09 10.24 17.87
C TRP A 294 5.48 8.86 17.60
N GLU A 295 5.98 8.14 16.61
CA GLU A 295 5.47 6.80 16.27
C GLU A 295 5.83 5.76 17.34
N LYS A 296 7.00 5.88 17.99
CA LYS A 296 7.35 5.10 19.19
C LYS A 296 6.38 5.36 20.35
N GLN A 297 6.06 6.62 20.62
CA GLN A 297 5.06 6.96 21.64
C GLN A 297 3.68 6.40 21.30
N ALA A 298 3.30 6.39 20.02
CA ALA A 298 2.03 5.81 19.59
C ALA A 298 2.00 4.30 19.83
N VAL A 299 3.08 3.57 19.55
CA VAL A 299 3.21 2.13 19.85
C VAL A 299 3.00 1.82 21.34
N ASP A 300 3.46 2.68 22.24
CA ASP A 300 3.24 2.51 23.68
C ASP A 300 1.78 2.75 24.11
N ARG A 301 0.96 3.33 23.24
CA ARG A 301 -0.47 3.63 23.46
C ARG A 301 -1.43 2.70 22.70
N MET A 302 -0.90 1.85 21.83
CA MET A 302 -1.62 0.75 21.16
C MET A 302 -1.61 -0.50 22.03
#